data_AF-A0A1H8LBJ8-F1
#
_entry.id   AF-A0A1H8LBJ8-F1
#
_cell.length_a   1.000
_cell.length_b   1.000
_cell.length_c   1.000
_cell.angle_alpha   90.00
_cell.angle_beta   90.00
_cell.angle_gamma   90.00
#
_symmetry.space_group_name_H-M   'P 1'
#
loop_
_entity.id
_entity.type
_entity.pdbx_description
1 polymer ?
#
loop_
_entity_poly.entity_id
_entity_poly.type
_entity_poly.pdbx_seq_one_letter_code
_entity_poly.pdbx_strand_id
1 'polypeptide(L)'
;MSDLDAARARYVALIAKRERISSKRLLAALGAVPRENFLARGPWRIKSEAGSSYRLTPDADPVHLYDNVLVAIDARRKLDTGLPSLWAHFIDELDVGEKDRVVQIGCGLGYFSAVLSEIVGPKGRVRAIECDERLVARAADYLRSYRNVEVINGDGCMEIGEPADVIIVHAGFSHPHPLWLQSLRPRGRLLVPLTQRDREGAALKITRKGKGFEAEAVQQIRIFPGQGRGATALDDRVADWWQRASALAPLRFRGIEQGLPSDS
;
A
#
# COMPACT_ATOMS: atom_id res chain seq x y z
N MET A 1 -12.06 23.27 18.53
CA MET A 1 -11.47 22.04 17.93
C MET A 1 -12.17 20.88 18.60
N SER A 2 -12.82 19.99 17.85
CA SER A 2 -13.47 18.83 18.46
C SER A 2 -12.42 17.86 19.02
N ASP A 3 -12.82 16.96 19.93
CA ASP A 3 -11.93 15.90 20.43
C ASP A 3 -11.37 15.03 19.30
N LEU A 4 -12.17 14.85 18.24
CA LEU A 4 -11.81 14.13 17.03
C LEU A 4 -10.75 14.87 16.19
N ASP A 5 -10.89 16.19 16.00
CA ASP A 5 -9.89 16.99 15.30
C ASP A 5 -8.55 16.97 16.04
N ALA A 6 -8.60 17.04 17.38
CA ALA A 6 -7.40 16.94 18.20
C ALA A 6 -6.78 15.54 18.10
N ALA A 7 -7.59 14.48 18.06
CA ALA A 7 -7.11 13.11 17.85
C ALA A 7 -6.44 12.93 16.48
N ARG A 8 -7.05 13.45 15.41
CA ARG A 8 -6.46 13.50 14.06
C ARG A 8 -5.10 14.19 14.03
N ALA A 9 -5.00 15.38 14.63
CA ALA A 9 -3.76 16.14 14.67
C ALA A 9 -2.65 15.38 15.42
N ARG A 10 -2.98 14.78 16.58
CA ARG A 10 -2.02 13.94 17.34
C ARG A 10 -1.58 12.71 16.54
N TYR A 11 -2.52 12.06 15.87
CA TYR A 11 -2.26 10.89 15.02
C TYR A 11 -1.27 11.21 13.89
N VAL A 12 -1.46 12.32 13.17
CA VAL A 12 -0.53 12.77 12.12
C VAL A 12 0.85 13.07 12.70
N ALA A 13 0.90 13.78 13.84
CA ALA A 13 2.17 14.10 14.50
C ALA A 13 2.93 12.86 14.99
N LEU A 14 2.21 11.85 15.49
CA LEU A 14 2.78 10.55 15.89
C LEU A 14 3.39 9.83 14.70
N ILE A 15 2.67 9.72 13.58
CA ILE A 15 3.19 9.08 12.35
C ILE A 15 4.40 9.83 11.81
N ALA A 16 4.31 11.16 11.69
CA ALA A 16 5.40 12.00 11.21
C ALA A 16 6.69 11.78 12.02
N LYS A 17 6.57 11.83 13.35
CA LYS A 17 7.71 11.64 14.25
C LYS A 17 8.27 10.22 14.17
N ARG A 18 7.40 9.21 14.16
CA ARG A 18 7.78 7.81 14.19
C ARG A 18 8.55 7.41 12.93
N GLU A 19 8.01 7.74 11.77
CA GLU A 19 8.56 7.33 10.48
C GLU A 19 9.49 8.40 9.88
N ARG A 20 9.75 9.49 10.63
CA ARG A 20 10.58 10.64 10.23
C ARG A 20 10.14 11.30 8.92
N ILE A 21 8.84 11.27 8.64
CA ILE A 21 8.23 11.83 7.43
C ILE A 21 8.26 13.35 7.51
N SER A 22 8.84 13.99 6.49
CA SER A 22 8.90 15.45 6.36
C SER A 22 7.99 16.01 5.26
N SER A 23 7.38 15.14 4.44
CA SER A 23 6.45 15.53 3.39
C SER A 23 5.19 16.18 3.96
N LYS A 24 5.13 17.53 3.88
CA LYS A 24 3.97 18.30 4.33
C LYS A 24 2.68 17.89 3.62
N ARG A 25 2.76 17.51 2.35
CA ARG A 25 1.60 17.11 1.55
C ARG A 25 1.03 15.77 2.01
N LEU A 26 1.88 14.77 2.25
CA LEU A 26 1.46 13.49 2.80
C LEU A 26 0.83 13.66 4.19
N LEU A 27 1.47 14.43 5.07
CA LEU A 27 0.95 14.67 6.42
C LEU A 27 -0.39 15.43 6.40
N ALA A 28 -0.55 16.40 5.49
CA ALA A 28 -1.82 17.10 5.30
C ALA A 28 -2.91 16.14 4.80
N ALA A 29 -2.61 15.29 3.82
CA ALA A 29 -3.55 14.29 3.30
C ALA A 29 -3.99 13.29 4.40
N LEU A 30 -3.06 12.79 5.23
CA LEU A 30 -3.37 11.91 6.36
C LEU A 30 -4.28 12.57 7.40
N GLY A 31 -4.16 13.88 7.60
CA GLY A 31 -5.02 14.64 8.52
C GLY A 31 -6.39 15.00 7.93
N ALA A 32 -6.45 15.20 6.61
CA ALA A 32 -7.66 15.60 5.90
C ALA A 32 -8.61 14.43 5.63
N VAL A 33 -8.08 13.23 5.37
CA VAL A 33 -8.91 12.06 5.04
C VAL A 33 -9.49 11.43 6.33
N PRO A 34 -10.82 11.45 6.51
CA PRO A 34 -11.48 10.89 7.69
C PRO A 34 -11.45 9.35 7.65
N ARG A 35 -10.69 8.69 8.52
CA ARG A 35 -10.49 7.23 8.51
C ARG A 35 -11.80 6.47 8.74
N GLU A 36 -12.64 7.00 9.61
CA GLU A 36 -13.93 6.44 9.99
C GLU A 36 -14.92 6.37 8.82
N ASN A 37 -14.76 7.21 7.78
CA ASN A 37 -15.64 7.19 6.61
C ASN A 37 -15.41 5.96 5.72
N PHE A 38 -14.30 5.24 5.91
CA PHE A 38 -13.95 4.05 5.13
C PHE A 38 -14.25 2.75 5.88
N LEU A 39 -15.02 2.82 6.97
CA LEU A 39 -15.32 1.69 7.84
C LEU A 39 -16.82 1.58 8.08
N ALA A 40 -17.29 0.38 8.42
CA ALA A 40 -18.62 0.24 8.99
C ALA A 40 -18.66 0.91 10.38
N ARG A 41 -19.85 1.25 10.87
CA ARG A 41 -20.01 1.80 12.22
C ARG A 41 -19.44 0.85 13.27
N GLY A 42 -18.68 1.40 14.22
CA GLY A 42 -18.08 0.65 15.31
C GLY A 42 -19.10 0.07 16.30
N PRO A 43 -18.62 -0.57 17.39
CA PRO A 43 -17.22 -0.69 17.77
C PRO A 43 -16.41 -1.57 16.81
N TRP A 44 -15.11 -1.26 16.67
CA TRP A 44 -14.23 -1.90 15.69
C TRP A 44 -13.32 -2.94 16.34
N ARG A 45 -13.01 -3.99 15.58
CA ARG A 45 -11.92 -4.90 15.95
C ARG A 45 -10.59 -4.28 15.52
N ILE A 46 -9.78 -3.87 16.48
CA ILE A 46 -8.48 -3.25 16.24
C ILE A 46 -7.34 -4.10 16.77
N LYS A 47 -6.17 -3.99 16.15
CA LYS A 47 -4.93 -4.65 16.58
C LYS A 47 -3.81 -3.63 16.52
N SER A 48 -3.10 -3.44 17.63
CA SER A 48 -1.88 -2.63 17.64
C SER A 48 -0.76 -3.36 16.90
N GLU A 49 0.26 -2.62 16.47
CA GLU A 49 1.43 -3.22 15.81
C GLU A 49 2.09 -4.34 16.64
N ALA A 50 2.26 -4.11 17.95
CA ALA A 50 2.82 -5.11 18.86
C ALA A 50 1.82 -6.22 19.28
N GLY A 51 0.55 -6.08 18.90
CA GLY A 51 -0.52 -6.97 19.33
C GLY A 51 -0.61 -8.25 18.50
N SER A 52 -0.73 -9.40 19.16
CA SER A 52 -0.93 -10.70 18.51
C SER A 52 -2.40 -11.00 18.16
N SER A 53 -3.35 -10.27 18.75
CA SER A 53 -4.79 -10.50 18.60
C SER A 53 -5.60 -9.21 18.48
N TYR A 54 -6.78 -9.30 17.86
CA TYR A 54 -7.72 -8.19 17.79
C TYR A 54 -8.44 -8.01 19.13
N ARG A 55 -8.63 -6.74 19.51
CA ARG A 55 -9.52 -6.32 20.59
C ARG A 55 -10.65 -5.46 20.04
N LEU A 56 -11.78 -5.42 20.72
CA LEU A 56 -12.87 -4.51 20.38
C LEU A 56 -12.56 -3.11 20.95
N THR A 57 -12.90 -2.04 20.22
CA THR A 57 -12.91 -0.69 20.80
C THR A 57 -13.99 -0.60 21.88
N PRO A 58 -13.81 0.24 22.93
CA PRO A 58 -14.80 0.42 23.98
C PRO A 58 -16.20 0.79 23.47
N ASP A 59 -16.24 1.65 22.46
CA ASP A 59 -17.46 2.10 21.80
C ASP A 59 -17.20 2.42 20.30
N ALA A 60 -18.13 3.14 19.68
CA ALA A 60 -18.07 3.54 18.29
C ALA A 60 -17.49 4.95 18.07
N ASP A 61 -16.81 5.54 19.07
CA ASP A 61 -16.15 6.85 18.92
C ASP A 61 -14.96 6.75 17.96
N PRO A 62 -14.95 7.49 16.84
CA PRO A 62 -13.86 7.51 15.87
C PRO A 62 -12.48 7.84 16.44
N VAL A 63 -12.38 8.48 17.62
CA VAL A 63 -11.07 8.76 18.26
C VAL A 63 -10.21 7.49 18.42
N HIS A 64 -10.84 6.33 18.56
CA HIS A 64 -10.15 5.03 18.67
C HIS A 64 -9.44 4.58 17.38
N LEU A 65 -9.77 5.19 16.24
CA LEU A 65 -9.14 4.92 14.94
C LEU A 65 -7.91 5.80 14.71
N TYR A 66 -7.74 6.87 15.51
CA TYR A 66 -6.65 7.84 15.41
C TYR A 66 -5.46 7.46 16.29
N ASP A 67 -5.02 6.22 16.08
CA ASP A 67 -3.80 5.63 16.62
C ASP A 67 -3.14 4.77 15.51
N ASN A 68 -1.91 4.31 15.72
CA ASN A 68 -1.23 3.40 14.80
C ASN A 68 -1.75 1.96 14.97
N VAL A 69 -3.01 1.77 14.58
CA VAL A 69 -3.74 0.52 14.73
C VAL A 69 -4.28 0.03 13.39
N LEU A 70 -4.28 -1.30 13.28
CA LEU A 70 -4.96 -2.06 12.25
C LEU A 70 -6.44 -2.15 12.60
N VAL A 71 -7.31 -2.01 11.61
CA VAL A 71 -8.75 -2.29 11.76
C VAL A 71 -9.08 -3.53 10.94
N ALA A 72 -9.72 -4.53 11.54
CA ALA A 72 -10.12 -5.73 10.83
C ALA A 72 -11.18 -5.39 9.77
N ILE A 73 -10.90 -5.72 8.52
CA ILE A 73 -11.88 -5.73 7.43
C ILE A 73 -12.64 -7.06 7.48
N ASP A 74 -11.88 -8.16 7.56
CA ASP A 74 -12.39 -9.50 7.81
C ASP A 74 -11.42 -10.24 8.74
N ALA A 75 -11.79 -10.33 10.02
CA ALA A 75 -10.97 -10.98 11.04
C ALA A 75 -10.77 -12.49 10.78
N ARG A 76 -11.72 -13.16 10.11
CA ARG A 76 -11.63 -14.60 9.80
C ARG A 76 -10.56 -14.86 8.75
N ARG A 77 -10.43 -13.96 7.77
CA ARG A 77 -9.39 -13.98 6.74
C ARG A 77 -8.06 -13.39 7.21
N LYS A 78 -8.01 -12.83 8.43
CA LYS A 78 -6.90 -12.00 8.93
C LYS A 78 -6.58 -10.86 7.96
N LEU A 79 -7.63 -10.25 7.40
CA LEU A 79 -7.55 -9.11 6.49
C LEU A 79 -7.87 -7.83 7.27
N ASP A 80 -6.97 -6.85 7.21
CA ASP A 80 -7.08 -5.57 7.89
C ASP A 80 -6.72 -4.41 6.97
N THR A 81 -6.96 -3.19 7.46
CA THR A 81 -6.71 -1.95 6.70
C THR A 81 -5.23 -1.65 6.47
N GLY A 82 -4.29 -2.40 7.06
CA GLY A 82 -2.88 -2.07 7.07
C GLY A 82 -2.51 -0.95 8.04
N LEU A 83 -1.25 -0.97 8.52
CA LEU A 83 -0.78 -0.01 9.53
C LEU A 83 -0.58 1.35 8.89
N PRO A 84 -1.16 2.41 9.46
CA PRO A 84 -1.04 3.73 8.84
C PRO A 84 0.37 4.29 8.83
N SER A 85 1.17 4.05 9.88
CA SER A 85 2.56 4.49 9.88
C SER A 85 3.36 3.79 8.77
N LEU A 86 3.18 2.47 8.61
CA LEU A 86 3.83 1.68 7.56
C LEU A 86 3.50 2.19 6.16
N TRP A 87 2.21 2.38 5.86
CA TRP A 87 1.80 2.85 4.54
C TRP A 87 2.15 4.32 4.30
N ALA A 88 2.14 5.17 5.34
CA ALA A 88 2.67 6.52 5.23
C ALA A 88 4.16 6.52 4.89
N HIS A 89 4.96 5.68 5.55
CA HIS A 89 6.38 5.53 5.23
C HIS A 89 6.59 5.11 3.77
N PHE A 90 5.85 4.11 3.29
CA PHE A 90 5.95 3.65 1.90
C PHE A 90 5.50 4.69 0.87
N ILE A 91 4.49 5.49 1.17
CA ILE A 91 4.08 6.59 0.29
C ILE A 91 5.14 7.70 0.28
N ASP A 92 5.81 7.97 1.40
CA ASP A 92 6.92 8.94 1.49
C ASP A 92 8.14 8.44 0.67
N GLU A 93 8.51 7.17 0.80
CA GLU A 93 9.61 6.53 0.05
C GLU A 93 9.40 6.54 -1.47
N LEU A 94 8.13 6.47 -1.90
CA LEU A 94 7.75 6.57 -3.30
C LEU A 94 7.75 8.01 -3.83
N ASP A 95 7.93 9.03 -2.97
CA ASP A 95 7.89 10.44 -3.32
C ASP A 95 6.67 10.78 -4.21
N VAL A 96 5.48 10.40 -3.74
CA VAL A 96 4.23 10.64 -4.47
C VAL A 96 3.95 12.14 -4.50
N GLY A 97 3.83 12.68 -5.70
CA GLY A 97 3.72 14.11 -5.97
C GLY A 97 2.40 14.51 -6.64
N GLU A 98 2.22 15.82 -6.78
CA GLU A 98 1.11 16.38 -7.56
C GLU A 98 1.16 15.88 -9.00
N LYS A 99 -0.03 15.64 -9.56
CA LYS A 99 -0.26 15.19 -10.95
C LYS A 99 0.22 13.77 -11.26
N ASP A 100 0.78 13.05 -10.29
CA ASP A 100 1.14 11.65 -10.49
C ASP A 100 -0.08 10.81 -10.87
N ARG A 101 0.17 9.86 -11.77
CA ARG A 101 -0.75 8.77 -12.10
C ARG A 101 -0.39 7.59 -11.21
N VAL A 102 -1.23 7.32 -10.22
CA VAL A 102 -0.98 6.27 -9.23
C VAL A 102 -1.86 5.07 -9.52
N VAL A 103 -1.29 3.87 -9.47
CA VAL A 103 -2.03 2.60 -9.42
C VAL A 103 -1.81 2.00 -8.04
N GLN A 104 -2.91 1.75 -7.32
CA GLN A 104 -2.91 0.99 -6.08
C GLN A 104 -3.51 -0.39 -6.34
N ILE A 105 -2.75 -1.44 -6.07
CA ILE A 105 -3.19 -2.84 -6.19
C ILE A 105 -3.54 -3.36 -4.80
N GLY A 106 -4.78 -3.80 -4.60
CA GLY A 106 -5.33 -4.20 -3.31
C GLY A 106 -5.83 -3.01 -2.50
N CYS A 107 -6.72 -2.18 -3.06
CA CYS A 107 -7.18 -0.98 -2.37
C CYS A 107 -8.08 -1.24 -1.14
N GLY A 108 -8.61 -2.46 -0.98
CA GLY A 108 -9.47 -2.82 0.14
C GLY A 108 -10.68 -1.91 0.22
N LEU A 109 -10.85 -1.21 1.35
CA LEU A 109 -11.96 -0.25 1.55
C LEU A 109 -11.67 1.16 1.00
N GLY A 110 -10.49 1.43 0.45
CA GLY A 110 -10.20 2.67 -0.28
C GLY A 110 -9.57 3.82 0.52
N TYR A 111 -9.33 3.67 1.84
CA TYR A 111 -8.77 4.76 2.66
C TYR A 111 -7.44 5.31 2.10
N PHE A 112 -6.49 4.45 1.75
CA PHE A 112 -5.22 4.93 1.18
C PHE A 112 -5.38 5.45 -0.25
N SER A 113 -6.38 5.01 -1.00
CA SER A 113 -6.71 5.58 -2.31
C SER A 113 -7.15 7.03 -2.17
N ALA A 114 -7.95 7.34 -1.13
CA ALA A 114 -8.32 8.71 -0.78
C ALA A 114 -7.10 9.55 -0.31
N VAL A 115 -6.20 8.97 0.49
CA VAL A 115 -4.95 9.67 0.89
C VAL A 115 -4.11 10.01 -0.35
N LEU A 116 -3.91 9.04 -1.25
CA LEU A 116 -3.20 9.26 -2.52
C LEU A 116 -3.91 10.30 -3.39
N SER A 117 -5.24 10.29 -3.41
CA SER A 117 -6.07 11.26 -4.15
C SER A 117 -5.81 12.70 -3.73
N GLU A 118 -5.71 12.95 -2.42
CA GLU A 118 -5.36 14.27 -1.86
C GLU A 118 -3.93 14.69 -2.21
N ILE A 119 -2.98 13.74 -2.22
CA ILE A 119 -1.57 14.01 -2.54
C ILE A 119 -1.40 14.38 -4.01
N VAL A 120 -1.99 13.61 -4.93
CA VAL A 120 -1.83 13.86 -6.36
C VAL A 120 -2.63 15.07 -6.84
N GLY A 121 -3.66 15.44 -6.07
CA GLY A 121 -4.52 16.58 -6.33
C GLY A 121 -5.42 16.40 -7.58
N PRO A 122 -6.20 17.43 -7.94
CA PRO A 122 -7.26 17.34 -8.95
C PRO A 122 -6.74 17.11 -10.38
N LYS A 123 -5.44 17.29 -10.62
CA LYS A 123 -4.77 17.05 -11.91
C LYS A 123 -4.03 15.71 -11.97
N GLY A 124 -3.93 15.01 -10.85
CA GLY A 124 -3.46 13.62 -10.79
C GLY A 124 -4.63 12.66 -10.81
N ARG A 125 -4.34 11.36 -10.75
CA ARG A 125 -5.37 10.32 -10.72
C ARG A 125 -4.89 9.09 -9.97
N VAL A 126 -5.82 8.40 -9.31
CA VAL A 126 -5.58 7.14 -8.61
C VAL A 126 -6.47 6.07 -9.21
N ARG A 127 -5.87 4.98 -9.71
CA ARG A 127 -6.58 3.76 -10.08
C ARG A 127 -6.45 2.77 -8.93
N ALA A 128 -7.56 2.48 -8.28
CA ALA A 128 -7.65 1.62 -7.11
C ALA A 128 -8.20 0.25 -7.52
N ILE A 129 -7.31 -0.73 -7.67
CA ILE A 129 -7.65 -2.09 -8.13
C ILE A 129 -7.87 -3.00 -6.92
N GLU A 130 -8.97 -3.74 -6.92
CA GLU A 130 -9.31 -4.72 -5.90
C GLU A 130 -9.98 -5.93 -6.55
N CYS A 131 -9.66 -7.14 -6.08
CA CYS A 131 -10.17 -8.39 -6.65
C CYS A 131 -11.38 -8.95 -5.88
N ASP A 132 -11.60 -8.51 -4.64
CA ASP A 132 -12.79 -8.87 -3.88
C ASP A 132 -13.98 -7.96 -4.23
N GLU A 133 -14.95 -8.48 -4.97
CA GLU A 133 -16.11 -7.72 -5.46
C GLU A 133 -16.89 -7.01 -4.34
N ARG A 134 -16.93 -7.59 -3.13
CA ARG A 134 -17.63 -6.98 -1.99
C ARG A 134 -16.86 -5.77 -1.46
N LEU A 135 -15.53 -5.82 -1.48
CA LEU A 135 -14.68 -4.69 -1.12
C LEU A 135 -14.73 -3.60 -2.19
N VAL A 136 -14.74 -3.98 -3.47
CA VAL A 136 -14.92 -3.03 -4.59
C VAL A 136 -16.20 -2.22 -4.41
N ALA A 137 -17.34 -2.86 -4.16
CA ALA A 137 -18.61 -2.17 -3.98
C ALA A 137 -18.57 -1.15 -2.83
N ARG A 138 -17.93 -1.51 -1.71
CA ARG A 138 -17.78 -0.61 -0.56
C ARG A 138 -16.78 0.52 -0.81
N ALA A 139 -15.65 0.22 -1.44
CA ALA A 139 -14.67 1.22 -1.81
C ALA A 139 -15.25 2.24 -2.78
N ALA A 140 -16.03 1.80 -3.78
CA ALA A 140 -16.71 2.68 -4.73
C ALA A 140 -17.70 3.63 -4.04
N ASP A 141 -18.44 3.15 -3.02
CA ASP A 141 -19.32 3.99 -2.22
C ASP A 141 -18.54 5.01 -1.37
N TYR A 142 -17.53 4.55 -0.62
CA TYR A 142 -16.70 5.43 0.22
C TYR A 142 -15.87 6.45 -0.57
N LEU A 143 -15.46 6.10 -1.79
CA LEU A 143 -14.65 6.95 -2.66
C LEU A 143 -15.48 7.84 -3.59
N ARG A 144 -16.82 7.81 -3.53
CA ARG A 144 -17.69 8.50 -4.49
C ARG A 144 -17.46 10.01 -4.60
N SER A 145 -17.01 10.66 -3.53
CA SER A 145 -16.66 12.09 -3.52
C SER A 145 -15.28 12.40 -4.09
N TYR A 146 -14.39 11.41 -4.22
CA TYR A 146 -13.02 11.57 -4.71
C TYR A 146 -12.98 11.45 -6.23
N ARG A 147 -13.19 12.58 -6.91
CA ARG A 147 -13.42 12.66 -8.36
C ARG A 147 -12.24 12.18 -9.23
N ASN A 148 -11.05 12.13 -8.67
CA ASN A 148 -9.81 11.67 -9.30
C ASN A 148 -9.42 10.24 -8.87
N VAL A 149 -10.34 9.49 -8.25
CA VAL A 149 -10.15 8.06 -7.95
C VAL A 149 -11.09 7.22 -8.81
N GLU A 150 -10.54 6.20 -9.45
CA GLU A 150 -11.28 5.18 -10.20
C GLU A 150 -11.12 3.83 -9.48
N VAL A 151 -12.23 3.24 -9.01
CA VAL A 151 -12.22 1.92 -8.38
C VAL A 151 -12.48 0.86 -9.44
N ILE A 152 -11.60 -0.13 -9.54
CA ILE A 152 -11.62 -1.20 -10.54
C ILE A 152 -11.76 -2.55 -9.84
N ASN A 153 -12.78 -3.32 -10.23
CA ASN A 153 -12.84 -4.74 -9.94
C ASN A 153 -11.90 -5.49 -10.90
N GLY A 154 -10.82 -6.08 -10.39
CA GLY A 154 -9.90 -6.82 -11.24
C GLY A 154 -8.67 -7.36 -10.53
N ASP A 155 -7.89 -8.14 -11.26
CA ASP A 155 -6.60 -8.67 -10.82
C ASP A 155 -5.46 -7.77 -11.35
N GLY A 156 -4.75 -7.13 -10.43
CA GLY A 156 -3.61 -6.27 -10.76
C GLY A 156 -2.42 -7.01 -11.37
N CYS A 157 -2.38 -8.35 -11.34
CA CYS A 157 -1.39 -9.14 -12.09
C CYS A 157 -1.77 -9.28 -13.58
N MET A 158 -3.05 -9.12 -13.91
CA MET A 158 -3.56 -9.28 -15.28
C MET A 158 -3.68 -7.95 -16.02
N GLU A 159 -4.19 -6.91 -15.35
CA GLU A 159 -4.38 -5.60 -15.96
C GLU A 159 -4.19 -4.47 -14.94
N ILE A 160 -3.45 -3.43 -15.33
CA ILE A 160 -3.27 -2.23 -14.51
C ILE A 160 -3.67 -0.93 -15.21
N GLY A 161 -4.15 -1.03 -16.45
CA GLY A 161 -4.58 0.10 -17.26
C GLY A 161 -3.43 0.89 -17.87
N GLU A 162 -3.58 2.22 -17.92
CA GLU A 162 -2.57 3.10 -18.50
C GLU A 162 -1.28 3.14 -17.67
N PRO A 163 -0.11 3.40 -18.30
CA PRO A 163 1.16 3.55 -17.59
C PRO A 163 1.10 4.56 -16.43
N ALA A 164 1.75 4.22 -15.33
CA ALA A 164 1.70 4.93 -14.05
C ALA A 164 3.04 5.57 -13.68
N ASP A 165 2.99 6.71 -13.00
CA ASP A 165 4.16 7.34 -12.39
C ASP A 165 4.52 6.65 -11.06
N VAL A 166 3.52 6.06 -10.39
CA VAL A 166 3.68 5.31 -9.14
C VAL A 166 2.77 4.08 -9.16
N ILE A 167 3.30 2.93 -8.76
CA ILE A 167 2.53 1.71 -8.48
C ILE A 167 2.79 1.30 -7.03
N ILE A 168 1.74 1.05 -6.26
CA ILE A 168 1.85 0.59 -4.87
C ILE A 168 1.02 -0.68 -4.67
N VAL A 169 1.67 -1.73 -4.18
CA VAL A 169 1.06 -3.05 -4.00
C VAL A 169 0.79 -3.31 -2.52
N HIS A 170 -0.47 -3.50 -2.17
CA HIS A 170 -0.95 -3.73 -0.80
C HIS A 170 -1.07 -5.23 -0.46
N ALA A 171 -0.24 -6.08 -1.08
CA ALA A 171 -0.24 -7.52 -0.80
C ALA A 171 1.13 -8.14 -1.10
N GLY A 172 1.42 -9.29 -0.48
CA GLY A 172 2.69 -10.01 -0.62
C GLY A 172 2.78 -10.90 -1.85
N PHE A 173 3.89 -10.82 -2.58
CA PHE A 173 4.23 -11.64 -3.76
C PHE A 173 5.60 -12.32 -3.62
N SER A 174 5.95 -13.26 -4.50
CA SER A 174 7.29 -13.88 -4.50
C SER A 174 8.34 -13.06 -5.28
N HIS A 175 7.90 -12.29 -6.26
CA HIS A 175 8.73 -11.41 -7.08
C HIS A 175 7.88 -10.27 -7.66
N PRO A 176 8.49 -9.18 -8.16
CA PRO A 176 7.77 -8.13 -8.86
C PRO A 176 7.15 -8.69 -10.15
N HIS A 177 5.87 -8.38 -10.42
CA HIS A 177 5.24 -8.84 -11.64
C HIS A 177 5.76 -8.07 -12.88
N PRO A 178 6.10 -8.75 -14.00
CA PRO A 178 6.58 -8.07 -15.21
C PRO A 178 5.64 -6.97 -15.73
N LEU A 179 4.33 -7.18 -15.64
CA LEU A 179 3.32 -6.18 -16.03
C LEU A 179 3.50 -4.85 -15.27
N TRP A 180 3.78 -4.91 -13.97
CA TRP A 180 3.94 -3.71 -13.15
C TRP A 180 5.16 -2.92 -13.61
N LEU A 181 6.29 -3.61 -13.85
CA LEU A 181 7.51 -3.01 -14.34
C LEU A 181 7.34 -2.36 -15.72
N GLN A 182 6.69 -3.07 -16.65
CA GLN A 182 6.45 -2.60 -18.02
C GLN A 182 5.54 -1.36 -18.06
N SER A 183 4.65 -1.24 -17.08
CA SER A 183 3.70 -0.14 -17.00
C SER A 183 4.23 1.08 -16.24
N LEU A 184 5.47 1.04 -15.73
CA LEU A 184 6.11 2.22 -15.16
C LEU A 184 6.47 3.22 -16.25
N ARG A 185 5.98 4.45 -16.10
CA ARG A 185 6.42 5.61 -16.88
C ARG A 185 7.92 5.88 -16.64
N PRO A 186 8.59 6.66 -17.50
CA PRO A 186 9.97 7.06 -17.24
C PRO A 186 10.12 7.71 -15.86
N ARG A 187 11.09 7.24 -15.06
CA ARG A 187 11.28 7.58 -13.64
C ARG A 187 10.15 7.13 -12.71
N GLY A 188 9.25 6.26 -13.20
CA GLY A 188 8.20 5.67 -12.40
C GLY A 188 8.74 4.79 -11.28
N ARG A 189 7.98 4.70 -10.20
CA ARG A 189 8.38 3.99 -8.97
C ARG A 189 7.34 2.94 -8.60
N LEU A 190 7.79 1.78 -8.18
CA LEU A 190 6.98 0.68 -7.71
C LEU A 190 7.37 0.36 -6.27
N LEU A 191 6.39 0.19 -5.39
CA LEU A 191 6.60 -0.45 -4.09
C LEU A 191 5.85 -1.78 -4.05
N VAL A 192 6.59 -2.85 -3.78
CA VAL A 192 6.05 -4.21 -3.74
C VAL A 192 6.56 -4.97 -2.51
N PRO A 193 5.64 -5.48 -1.67
CA PRO A 193 5.95 -6.48 -0.65
C PRO A 193 6.34 -7.82 -1.28
N LEU A 194 7.59 -8.25 -1.07
CA LEU A 194 8.06 -9.59 -1.43
C LEU A 194 8.13 -10.47 -0.19
N THR A 195 7.30 -11.50 -0.14
CA THR A 195 7.10 -12.34 1.05
C THR A 195 7.20 -13.83 0.76
N GLN A 196 7.66 -14.60 1.73
CA GLN A 196 7.61 -16.06 1.74
C GLN A 196 6.24 -16.56 2.26
N ARG A 197 5.99 -17.87 2.22
CA ARG A 197 4.68 -18.47 2.56
C ARG A 197 4.21 -18.13 3.97
N ASP A 198 5.13 -17.88 4.90
CA ASP A 198 4.87 -17.43 6.27
C ASP A 198 4.42 -15.97 6.38
N ARG A 199 4.32 -15.26 5.24
CA ARG A 199 3.93 -13.85 5.09
C ARG A 199 5.02 -12.84 5.44
N GLU A 200 6.21 -13.31 5.80
CA GLU A 200 7.35 -12.46 6.14
C GLU A 200 8.18 -12.13 4.91
N GLY A 201 8.79 -10.95 4.91
CA GLY A 201 9.73 -10.56 3.89
C GLY A 201 10.00 -9.07 3.91
N ALA A 202 10.30 -8.47 2.75
CA ALA A 202 10.65 -7.06 2.64
C ALA A 202 9.79 -6.33 1.62
N ALA A 203 9.47 -5.07 1.90
CA ALA A 203 9.01 -4.14 0.88
C ALA A 203 10.21 -3.67 0.05
N LEU A 204 10.11 -3.82 -1.27
CA LEU A 204 11.11 -3.32 -2.20
C LEU A 204 10.57 -2.10 -2.92
N LYS A 205 11.43 -1.10 -3.10
CA LYS A 205 11.22 0.03 -4.00
C LYS A 205 11.97 -0.24 -5.30
N ILE A 206 11.28 -0.12 -6.43
CA ILE A 206 11.84 -0.31 -7.76
C ILE A 206 11.64 0.97 -8.56
N THR A 207 12.72 1.57 -9.03
CA THR A 207 12.69 2.79 -9.85
C THR A 207 13.07 2.46 -11.27
N ARG A 208 12.28 2.92 -12.24
CA ARG A 208 12.63 2.80 -13.66
C ARG A 208 13.75 3.78 -14.03
N LYS A 209 14.87 3.25 -14.54
CA LYS A 209 16.08 3.99 -14.93
C LYS A 209 16.45 3.68 -16.38
N GLY A 210 16.23 4.64 -17.30
CA GLY A 210 16.55 4.45 -18.71
C GLY A 210 15.82 3.23 -19.31
N LYS A 211 16.59 2.23 -19.76
CA LYS A 211 16.07 0.97 -20.31
C LYS A 211 15.86 -0.14 -19.27
N GLY A 212 16.18 0.10 -18.00
CA GLY A 212 16.08 -0.90 -16.94
C GLY A 212 15.50 -0.34 -15.64
N PHE A 213 15.82 -1.01 -14.55
CA PHE A 213 15.28 -0.79 -13.22
C PHE A 213 16.38 -0.87 -12.18
N GLU A 214 16.17 -0.15 -11.09
CA GLU A 214 16.98 -0.21 -9.87
C GLU A 214 16.06 -0.58 -8.70
N ALA A 215 16.39 -1.64 -7.96
CA ALA A 215 15.59 -2.14 -6.84
C ALA A 215 16.38 -2.12 -5.53
N GLU A 216 15.74 -1.64 -4.47
CA GLU A 216 16.31 -1.53 -3.12
C GLU A 216 15.31 -2.01 -2.07
N ALA A 217 15.80 -2.67 -1.02
CA ALA A 217 14.98 -3.05 0.13
C ALA A 217 14.70 -1.83 1.01
N VAL A 218 13.43 -1.61 1.35
CA VAL A 218 13.00 -0.48 2.20
C VAL A 218 12.89 -0.93 3.65
N GLN A 219 12.06 -1.95 3.92
CA GLN A 219 11.78 -2.39 5.28
C GLN A 219 11.32 -3.86 5.30
N GLN A 220 11.68 -4.57 6.38
CA GLN A 220 11.09 -5.88 6.71
C GLN A 220 9.64 -5.73 7.16
N ILE A 221 8.77 -6.62 6.70
CA ILE A 221 7.32 -6.56 6.90
C ILE A 221 6.70 -7.95 7.00
N ARG A 222 5.46 -7.97 7.50
CA ARG A 222 4.56 -9.11 7.39
C ARG A 222 3.23 -8.64 6.79
N ILE A 223 2.80 -9.24 5.67
CA ILE A 223 1.58 -8.84 4.98
C ILE A 223 0.83 -10.05 4.41
N PHE A 224 -0.49 -9.95 4.28
CA PHE A 224 -1.28 -11.01 3.65
C PHE A 224 -0.85 -11.25 2.19
N PRO A 225 -0.94 -12.49 1.69
CA PRO A 225 -0.56 -12.82 0.32
C PRO A 225 -1.54 -12.21 -0.69
N GLY A 226 -1.01 -11.76 -1.83
CA GLY A 226 -1.82 -11.34 -2.97
C GLY A 226 -2.47 -12.51 -3.69
N GLN A 227 -3.58 -12.26 -4.38
CA GLN A 227 -4.12 -13.21 -5.35
C GLN A 227 -3.15 -13.33 -6.54
N GLY A 228 -3.03 -14.53 -7.11
CA GLY A 228 -2.05 -14.81 -8.17
C GLY A 228 -0.61 -15.01 -7.69
N ARG A 229 -0.35 -14.91 -6.38
CA ARG A 229 0.94 -15.22 -5.78
C ARG A 229 1.27 -16.71 -6.00
N GLY A 230 2.50 -16.99 -6.47
CA GLY A 230 3.06 -18.35 -6.49
C GLY A 230 3.23 -18.94 -5.08
N ALA A 231 2.90 -20.23 -4.93
CA ALA A 231 2.84 -20.93 -3.64
C ALA A 231 3.85 -22.09 -3.50
N THR A 232 4.83 -22.18 -4.40
CA THR A 232 5.79 -23.28 -4.42
C THR A 232 7.02 -23.01 -3.53
N ALA A 233 7.79 -24.05 -3.22
CA ALA A 233 9.09 -23.87 -2.55
C ALA A 233 10.10 -23.09 -3.42
N LEU A 234 9.91 -23.07 -4.75
CA LEU A 234 10.70 -22.24 -5.65
C LEU A 234 10.37 -20.76 -5.44
N ASP A 235 9.09 -20.42 -5.31
CA ASP A 235 8.64 -19.06 -5.04
C ASP A 235 9.24 -18.48 -3.75
N ASP A 236 9.32 -19.29 -2.68
CA ASP A 236 9.94 -18.83 -1.43
C ASP A 236 11.44 -18.56 -1.58
N ARG A 237 12.14 -19.38 -2.38
CA ARG A 237 13.57 -19.16 -2.65
C ARG A 237 13.78 -17.91 -3.50
N VAL A 238 12.89 -17.65 -4.46
CA VAL A 238 12.92 -16.42 -5.27
C VAL A 238 12.69 -15.20 -4.38
N ALA A 239 11.68 -15.25 -3.50
CA ALA A 239 11.41 -14.17 -2.55
C ALA A 239 12.60 -13.90 -1.61
N ASP A 240 13.17 -14.95 -1.00
CA ASP A 240 14.35 -14.85 -0.13
C ASP A 240 15.56 -14.28 -0.88
N TRP A 241 15.78 -14.70 -2.12
CA TRP A 241 16.85 -14.17 -2.96
C TRP A 241 16.71 -12.67 -3.16
N TRP A 242 15.54 -12.19 -3.56
CA TRP A 242 15.28 -10.76 -3.76
C TRP A 242 15.52 -9.98 -2.47
N GLN A 243 15.02 -10.48 -1.35
CA GLN A 243 15.17 -9.83 -0.05
C GLN A 243 16.65 -9.69 0.35
N ARG A 244 17.45 -10.76 0.24
CA ARG A 244 18.87 -10.71 0.59
C ARG A 244 19.67 -9.83 -0.37
N ALA A 245 19.44 -9.99 -1.67
CA ALA A 245 20.21 -9.29 -2.69
C ALA A 245 19.96 -7.77 -2.64
N SER A 246 18.70 -7.35 -2.53
CA SER A 246 18.32 -5.92 -2.48
C SER A 246 18.64 -5.23 -1.14
N ALA A 247 18.91 -5.99 -0.08
CA ALA A 247 19.36 -5.45 1.20
C ALA A 247 20.86 -5.16 1.25
N LEU A 248 21.66 -5.80 0.39
CA LEU A 248 23.12 -5.59 0.35
C LEU A 248 23.50 -4.37 -0.48
N ALA A 249 22.85 -4.16 -1.61
CA ALA A 249 23.03 -3.01 -2.50
C ALA A 249 21.84 -2.89 -3.47
N PRO A 250 21.61 -1.70 -4.06
CA PRO A 250 20.62 -1.55 -5.13
C PRO A 250 20.91 -2.49 -6.31
N LEU A 251 19.94 -3.33 -6.66
CA LEU A 251 20.01 -4.26 -7.79
C LEU A 251 19.64 -3.56 -9.08
N ARG A 252 20.42 -3.78 -10.13
CA ARG A 252 20.14 -3.24 -11.47
C ARG A 252 19.83 -4.35 -12.44
N PHE A 253 18.78 -4.17 -13.25
CA PHE A 253 18.30 -5.17 -14.19
C PHE A 253 17.44 -4.56 -15.30
N ARG A 254 17.15 -5.33 -16.36
CA ARG A 254 16.30 -4.87 -17.49
C ARG A 254 14.95 -5.58 -17.55
N GLY A 255 14.88 -6.82 -17.08
CA GLY A 255 13.67 -7.62 -17.09
C GLY A 255 13.66 -8.62 -15.95
N ILE A 256 12.60 -9.43 -15.94
CA ILE A 256 12.46 -10.57 -15.04
C ILE A 256 12.26 -11.82 -15.88
N GLU A 257 13.09 -12.82 -15.64
CA GLU A 257 12.97 -14.15 -16.25
C GLU A 257 12.88 -15.17 -15.12
N GLN A 258 11.84 -16.02 -15.15
CA GLN A 258 11.58 -17.02 -14.10
C GLN A 258 11.54 -16.45 -12.67
N GLY A 259 11.10 -15.19 -12.53
CA GLY A 259 10.98 -14.49 -11.24
C GLY A 259 12.28 -13.83 -10.74
N LEU A 260 13.39 -13.94 -11.48
CA LEU A 260 14.68 -13.35 -11.13
C LEU A 260 15.07 -12.21 -12.08
N PRO A 261 15.88 -11.23 -11.63
CA PRO A 261 16.43 -10.21 -12.49
C PRO A 261 17.17 -10.77 -13.70
N SER A 262 16.96 -10.15 -14.86
CA SER A 262 17.69 -10.46 -16.09
C SER A 262 18.13 -9.17 -16.81
N ASP A 263 19.22 -9.26 -17.55
CA ASP A 263 19.73 -8.22 -18.45
C ASP A 263 19.29 -8.42 -19.92
N SER A 264 18.54 -9.48 -20.21
CA SER A 264 17.98 -9.80 -21.54
C SER A 264 17.01 -8.74 -22.07
#